data_AF-A0A2E3EMA4-F1
#
_entry.id   AF-A0A2E3EMA4-F1
#
_cell.length_a   1.000
_cell.length_b   1.000
_cell.length_c   1.000
_cell.angle_alpha   90.00
_cell.angle_beta   90.00
_cell.angle_gamma   90.00
#
_symmetry.space_group_name_H-M   'P 1'
#
loop_
_entity.id
_entity.type
_entity.pdbx_description
1 polymer ?
#
loop_
_entity_poly.entity_id
_entity_poly.type
_entity_poly.pdbx_seq_one_letter_code
_entity_poly.pdbx_strand_id
1 'polypeptide(L)'
;MEDELDFSELSDDQIIALLRSLMREASRRNPAAQKAAEQVVITEAERHRAMQCGGTAEAAALRAQDRAAAVEAGRQLARAEYERRVAAGLLTEAHQARQMVDTAATLEREAEQDLLRAVAVITGHKPSEISIVCADTRKGRRVMVNLGHDRFQPDHLADYNVDTKRISVKRHLMPAKKTLIEILAKMGARQGDYHLRGDQFDWR
;
A
#
# COMPACT_ATOMS: atom_id res chain seq x y z
N MET A 1 -41.83 -81.09 38.29
CA MET A 1 -42.72 -80.74 37.18
C MET A 1 -42.84 -79.25 37.22
N GLU A 2 -42.16 -78.55 36.31
CA GLU A 2 -42.42 -77.13 36.10
C GLU A 2 -43.76 -77.04 35.37
N ASP A 3 -44.79 -76.52 36.05
CA ASP A 3 -46.04 -76.15 35.39
C ASP A 3 -45.72 -74.98 34.46
N GLU A 4 -45.62 -75.27 33.17
CA GLU A 4 -45.41 -74.28 32.12
C GLU A 4 -46.70 -73.47 32.01
N LEU A 5 -46.67 -72.22 32.47
CA LEU A 5 -47.81 -71.31 32.43
C LEU A 5 -48.12 -70.97 30.97
N ASP A 6 -49.21 -71.53 30.43
CA ASP A 6 -49.68 -71.22 29.09
C ASP A 6 -50.59 -69.98 29.10
N PHE A 7 -50.17 -68.94 28.37
CA PHE A 7 -50.90 -67.68 28.20
C PHE A 7 -51.35 -67.45 26.76
N SER A 8 -51.32 -68.48 25.92
CA SER A 8 -51.60 -68.40 24.47
C SER A 8 -53.02 -67.91 24.15
N GLU A 9 -53.96 -68.02 25.10
CA GLU A 9 -55.35 -67.56 24.96
C GLU A 9 -55.56 -66.08 25.33
N LEU A 10 -54.53 -65.40 25.85
CA LEU A 10 -54.59 -63.98 26.20
C LEU A 10 -54.14 -63.12 25.01
N SER A 11 -54.85 -62.01 24.75
CA SER A 11 -54.35 -61.00 23.82
C SER A 11 -53.15 -60.24 24.41
N ASP A 12 -52.33 -59.63 23.56
CA ASP A 12 -51.16 -58.83 24.00
C ASP A 12 -51.53 -57.77 25.04
N ASP A 13 -52.67 -57.09 24.86
CA ASP A 13 -53.17 -56.11 25.83
C ASP A 13 -53.55 -56.75 27.18
N GLN A 14 -54.10 -57.96 27.17
CA GLN A 14 -54.43 -58.72 28.38
C GLN A 14 -53.17 -59.26 29.07
N ILE A 15 -52.17 -59.71 28.31
CA ILE A 15 -50.85 -60.10 28.83
C ILE A 15 -50.18 -58.89 29.48
N ILE A 16 -50.18 -57.72 28.83
CA ILE A 16 -49.63 -56.47 29.39
C ILE A 16 -50.41 -56.04 30.64
N ALA A 17 -51.75 -56.16 30.65
CA ALA A 17 -52.56 -55.85 31.81
C ALA A 17 -52.29 -56.79 32.99
N LEU A 18 -52.13 -58.09 32.72
CA LEU A 18 -51.74 -59.11 33.71
C LEU A 18 -50.35 -58.81 34.27
N LEU A 19 -49.38 -58.52 33.41
CA LEU A 19 -48.01 -58.17 33.80
C LEU A 19 -47.98 -56.91 34.67
N ARG A 20 -48.72 -55.85 34.29
CA ARG A 20 -48.86 -54.63 35.10
C ARG A 20 -49.49 -54.92 36.46
N SER A 21 -50.47 -55.81 36.51
CA SER A 21 -51.15 -56.18 37.75
C SER A 21 -50.26 -57.02 38.67
N LEU A 22 -49.51 -57.97 38.11
CA LEU A 22 -48.51 -58.76 38.83
C LEU A 22 -47.36 -57.89 39.34
N MET A 23 -46.87 -56.94 38.54
CA MET A 23 -45.85 -55.98 38.98
C MET A 23 -46.36 -55.07 40.08
N ARG A 24 -47.61 -54.60 40.01
CA ARG A 24 -48.26 -53.84 41.11
C ARG A 24 -48.38 -54.67 42.38
N GLU A 25 -48.80 -55.93 42.25
CA GLU A 25 -48.94 -56.82 43.40
C GLU A 25 -47.58 -57.21 44.01
N ALA A 26 -46.57 -57.46 43.18
CA ALA A 26 -45.19 -57.71 43.61
C ALA A 26 -44.60 -56.49 44.32
N SER A 27 -44.86 -55.29 43.80
CA SER A 27 -44.45 -54.01 44.41
C SER A 27 -45.18 -53.76 45.74
N ARG A 28 -46.48 -54.11 45.81
CA ARG A 28 -47.27 -54.04 47.06
C ARG A 28 -46.74 -54.97 48.14
N ARG A 29 -46.29 -56.18 47.77
CA ARG A 29 -45.72 -57.18 48.69
C ARG A 29 -44.29 -56.87 49.11
N ASN A 30 -43.50 -56.22 48.25
CA ASN A 30 -42.12 -55.82 48.53
C ASN A 30 -41.90 -54.32 48.25
N PRO A 31 -42.35 -53.44 49.15
CA PRO A 31 -42.22 -52.00 48.98
C PRO A 31 -40.77 -51.50 48.99
N ALA A 32 -39.83 -52.29 49.54
CA ALA A 32 -38.40 -51.97 49.49
C ALA A 32 -37.83 -52.14 48.08
N ALA A 33 -38.22 -53.21 47.36
CA ALA A 33 -37.84 -53.41 45.97
C ALA A 33 -38.44 -52.35 45.04
N GLN A 34 -39.69 -51.93 45.29
CA GLN A 34 -40.30 -50.83 44.55
C GLN A 34 -39.52 -49.52 44.73
N LYS A 35 -39.18 -49.16 45.98
CA LYS A 35 -38.39 -47.95 46.27
C LYS A 35 -37.00 -48.00 45.63
N ALA A 36 -36.35 -49.16 45.64
CA ALA A 36 -35.05 -49.35 44.98
C ALA A 36 -35.16 -49.19 43.45
N ALA A 37 -36.20 -49.73 42.82
CA ALA A 37 -36.44 -49.58 41.39
C ALA A 37 -36.75 -48.11 41.02
N GLU A 38 -37.58 -47.42 41.82
CA GLU A 38 -37.85 -45.99 41.66
C GLU A 38 -36.56 -45.15 41.78
N GLN A 39 -35.70 -45.47 42.75
CA GLN A 39 -34.39 -44.80 42.91
C GLN A 39 -33.45 -45.04 41.72
N VAL A 40 -33.41 -46.26 41.16
CA VAL A 40 -32.60 -46.58 39.97
C VAL A 40 -33.10 -45.80 38.76
N VAL A 41 -34.43 -45.73 38.55
CA VAL A 41 -35.02 -44.97 37.44
C VAL A 41 -34.75 -43.47 37.58
N ILE A 42 -34.82 -42.92 38.80
CA ILE A 42 -34.44 -41.53 39.07
C ILE A 42 -32.96 -41.30 38.74
N THR A 43 -32.08 -42.21 39.15
CA THR A 43 -30.64 -42.12 38.92
C THR A 43 -30.28 -42.16 37.42
N GLU A 44 -30.91 -43.05 36.64
CA GLU A 44 -30.70 -43.11 35.19
C GLU A 44 -31.30 -41.89 34.46
N ALA A 45 -32.45 -41.39 34.92
CA ALA A 45 -33.02 -40.15 34.39
C ALA A 45 -32.14 -38.91 34.71
N GLU A 46 -31.45 -38.91 35.84
CA GLU A 46 -30.46 -37.89 36.20
C GLU A 46 -29.19 -38.01 35.36
N ARG A 47 -28.70 -39.23 35.14
CA ARG A 47 -27.55 -39.51 34.28
C ARG A 47 -27.79 -39.08 32.83
N HIS A 48 -28.98 -39.38 32.29
CA HIS A 48 -29.35 -38.98 30.94
C HIS A 48 -29.49 -37.46 30.81
N ARG A 49 -30.07 -36.78 31.81
CA ARG A 49 -30.14 -35.31 31.86
C ARG A 49 -28.74 -34.68 31.90
N ALA A 50 -27.84 -35.20 32.73
CA ALA A 50 -26.46 -34.73 32.81
C ALA A 50 -25.73 -34.86 31.46
N MET A 51 -25.91 -35.98 30.75
CA MET A 51 -25.34 -36.21 29.42
C MET A 51 -25.91 -35.26 28.35
N GLN A 52 -27.22 -35.00 28.36
CA GLN A 52 -27.86 -34.04 27.45
C GLN A 52 -27.42 -32.59 27.72
N CYS A 53 -27.30 -32.21 29.00
CA CYS A 53 -26.78 -30.89 29.38
C CYS A 53 -25.30 -30.72 28.97
N GLY A 54 -24.48 -31.77 29.10
CA GLY A 54 -23.10 -31.77 28.60
C GLY A 54 -23.01 -31.58 27.08
N GLY A 55 -23.76 -32.37 26.31
CA GLY A 55 -23.75 -32.28 24.84
C GLY A 55 -24.29 -30.94 24.30
N THR A 56 -25.25 -30.33 24.98
CA THR A 56 -25.77 -28.99 24.61
C THR A 56 -24.77 -27.87 24.96
N ALA A 57 -24.07 -27.98 26.09
CA ALA A 57 -23.03 -27.03 26.49
C ALA A 57 -21.82 -27.09 25.55
N GLU A 58 -21.35 -28.29 25.18
CA GLU A 58 -20.26 -28.48 24.22
C GLU A 58 -20.62 -27.94 22.82
N ALA A 59 -21.83 -28.25 22.34
CA ALA A 59 -22.31 -27.71 21.07
C ALA A 59 -22.48 -26.17 21.09
N ALA A 60 -22.80 -25.58 22.24
CA ALA A 60 -22.85 -24.13 22.39
C ALA A 60 -21.44 -23.50 22.38
N ALA A 61 -20.48 -24.13 23.06
CA ALA A 61 -19.09 -23.72 23.10
C ALA A 61 -18.44 -23.77 21.71
N LEU A 62 -18.65 -24.86 20.96
CA LEU A 62 -18.12 -25.01 19.60
C LEU A 62 -18.66 -23.91 18.67
N ARG A 63 -19.98 -23.66 18.68
CA ARG A 63 -20.57 -22.57 17.89
C ARG A 63 -20.07 -21.19 18.31
N ALA A 64 -19.76 -20.99 19.59
CA ALA A 64 -19.17 -19.73 20.06
C ALA A 64 -17.74 -19.56 19.55
N GLN A 65 -16.95 -20.64 19.53
CA GLN A 65 -15.60 -20.66 18.96
C GLN A 65 -15.63 -20.41 17.45
N ASP A 66 -16.54 -21.04 16.71
CA ASP A 66 -16.69 -20.82 15.26
C ASP A 66 -17.08 -19.37 14.95
N ARG A 67 -17.99 -18.78 15.74
CA ARG A 67 -18.34 -17.35 15.61
C ARG A 67 -17.14 -16.46 15.89
N ALA A 68 -16.35 -16.75 16.94
CA ALA A 68 -15.16 -15.98 17.26
C ALA A 68 -14.11 -16.07 16.13
N ALA A 69 -13.88 -17.27 15.58
CA ALA A 69 -12.98 -17.49 14.47
C ALA A 69 -13.44 -16.75 13.20
N ALA A 70 -14.74 -16.78 12.89
CA ALA A 70 -15.31 -16.05 11.76
C ALA A 70 -15.16 -14.52 11.91
N VAL A 71 -15.36 -13.98 13.11
CA VAL A 71 -15.16 -12.55 13.38
C VAL A 71 -13.69 -12.16 13.20
N GLU A 72 -12.76 -12.96 13.70
CA GLU A 72 -11.33 -12.66 13.58
C GLU A 72 -10.84 -12.78 12.12
N ALA A 73 -11.30 -13.80 11.39
CA ALA A 73 -11.04 -13.93 9.96
C ALA A 73 -11.58 -12.72 9.18
N GLY A 74 -12.80 -12.25 9.50
CA GLY A 74 -13.38 -11.04 8.91
C GLY A 74 -12.54 -9.79 9.18
N ARG A 75 -12.01 -9.64 10.39
CA ARG A 75 -11.10 -8.52 10.75
C ARG A 75 -9.78 -8.58 9.98
N GLN A 76 -9.20 -9.77 9.83
CA GLN A 76 -7.95 -9.95 9.07
C GLN A 76 -8.14 -9.61 7.59
N LEU A 77 -9.25 -10.07 6.99
CA LEU A 77 -9.59 -9.73 5.60
C LEU A 77 -9.79 -8.22 5.42
N ALA A 78 -10.52 -7.57 6.32
CA ALA A 78 -10.73 -6.12 6.27
C ALA A 78 -9.42 -5.32 6.40
N ARG A 79 -8.50 -5.76 7.28
CA ARG A 79 -7.16 -5.15 7.40
C ARG A 79 -6.34 -5.35 6.13
N ALA A 80 -6.30 -6.56 5.59
CA ALA A 80 -5.56 -6.85 4.36
C ALA A 80 -6.10 -6.07 3.16
N GLU A 81 -7.42 -5.91 3.04
CA GLU A 81 -8.03 -5.09 1.99
C GLU A 81 -7.69 -3.61 2.16
N TYR A 82 -7.76 -3.09 3.38
CA TYR A 82 -7.36 -1.72 3.69
C TYR A 82 -5.88 -1.47 3.34
N GLU A 83 -4.98 -2.36 3.77
CA GLU A 83 -3.55 -2.28 3.47
C GLU A 83 -3.29 -2.32 1.96
N ARG A 84 -3.99 -3.18 1.22
CA ARG A 84 -3.90 -3.22 -0.25
C ARG A 84 -4.34 -1.91 -0.89
N ARG A 85 -5.42 -1.30 -0.41
CA ARG A 85 -5.90 0.00 -0.91
C ARG A 85 -4.90 1.12 -0.63
N VAL A 86 -4.35 1.16 0.59
CA VAL A 86 -3.32 2.14 0.95
C VAL A 86 -2.07 1.95 0.10
N ALA A 87 -1.58 0.71 -0.04
CA ALA A 87 -0.42 0.41 -0.86
C ALA A 87 -0.63 0.77 -2.35
N ALA A 88 -1.81 0.50 -2.91
CA ALA A 88 -2.16 0.89 -4.27
C ALA A 88 -2.20 2.41 -4.46
N GLY A 89 -2.71 3.14 -3.45
CA GLY A 89 -2.68 4.61 -3.42
C GLY A 89 -1.25 5.15 -3.45
N LEU A 90 -0.39 4.66 -2.56
CA LEU A 90 1.02 5.07 -2.48
C LEU A 90 1.79 4.80 -3.79
N LEU A 91 1.56 3.67 -4.44
CA LEU A 91 2.17 3.35 -5.74
C LEU A 91 1.72 4.32 -6.83
N THR A 92 0.45 4.70 -6.84
CA THR A 92 -0.10 5.65 -7.81
C THR A 92 0.50 7.04 -7.61
N GLU A 93 0.57 7.51 -6.37
CA GLU A 93 1.18 8.79 -6.01
C GLU A 93 2.67 8.82 -6.37
N ALA A 94 3.42 7.75 -6.06
CA ALA A 94 4.83 7.63 -6.42
C ALA A 94 5.05 7.67 -7.94
N HIS A 95 4.19 7.02 -8.72
CA HIS A 95 4.24 7.05 -10.17
C HIS A 95 3.97 8.46 -10.72
N GLN A 96 2.94 9.14 -10.22
CA GLN A 96 2.62 10.51 -10.62
C GLN A 96 3.75 11.48 -10.27
N ALA A 97 4.31 11.38 -9.06
CA ALA A 97 5.44 12.20 -8.64
C ALA A 97 6.65 11.99 -9.55
N ARG A 98 6.95 10.73 -9.92
CA ARG A 98 8.03 10.42 -10.88
C ARG A 98 7.77 11.00 -12.27
N GLN A 99 6.55 10.85 -12.80
CA GLN A 99 6.18 11.44 -14.09
C GLN A 99 6.31 12.96 -14.09
N MET A 100 5.96 13.63 -13.00
CA MET A 100 6.12 15.08 -12.87
C MET A 100 7.59 15.50 -12.89
N VAL A 101 8.46 14.75 -12.19
CA VAL A 101 9.91 15.00 -12.19
C VAL A 101 10.50 14.79 -13.59
N ASP A 102 10.14 13.70 -14.27
CA ASP A 102 10.62 13.39 -15.62
C ASP A 102 10.16 14.46 -16.63
N THR A 103 8.90 14.93 -16.51
CA THR A 103 8.35 15.99 -17.34
C THR A 103 9.07 17.32 -17.09
N ALA A 104 9.28 17.68 -15.83
CA ALA A 104 9.99 18.91 -15.46
C ALA A 104 11.44 18.91 -15.97
N ALA A 105 12.14 17.78 -15.83
CA ALA A 105 13.51 17.63 -16.34
C ALA A 105 13.57 17.74 -17.88
N THR A 106 12.57 17.22 -18.59
CA THR A 106 12.49 17.35 -20.05
C THR A 106 12.29 18.80 -20.48
N LEU A 107 11.35 19.51 -19.84
CA LEU A 107 11.10 20.93 -20.12
C LEU A 107 12.31 21.81 -19.80
N GLU A 108 13.02 21.53 -18.70
CA GLU A 108 14.24 22.24 -18.36
C GLU A 108 15.33 22.02 -19.42
N ARG A 109 15.51 20.78 -19.88
CA ARG A 109 16.46 20.42 -20.92
C ARG A 109 16.14 21.09 -22.26
N GLU A 110 14.86 21.15 -22.65
CA GLU A 110 14.42 21.87 -23.86
C GLU A 110 14.72 23.37 -23.75
N ALA A 111 14.42 23.99 -22.60
CA ALA A 111 14.71 25.41 -22.37
C ALA A 111 16.22 25.73 -22.41
N GLU A 112 17.07 24.84 -21.88
CA GLU A 112 18.53 24.95 -22.00
C GLU A 112 19.01 24.83 -23.45
N GLN A 113 18.42 23.91 -24.22
CA GLN A 113 18.73 23.74 -25.62
C GLN A 113 18.36 24.98 -26.44
N ASP A 114 17.18 25.56 -26.21
CA ASP A 114 16.72 26.79 -26.88
C ASP A 114 17.61 28.00 -26.54
N LEU A 115 18.06 28.08 -25.29
CA LEU A 115 18.99 29.11 -24.85
C LEU A 115 20.34 29.01 -25.57
N LEU A 116 20.88 27.80 -25.69
CA LEU A 116 22.10 27.54 -26.46
C LEU A 116 21.90 27.88 -27.95
N ARG A 117 20.76 27.56 -28.56
CA ARG A 117 20.43 27.98 -29.94
C ARG A 117 20.43 29.50 -30.08
N ALA A 118 19.76 30.20 -29.17
CA ALA A 118 19.65 31.66 -29.21
C ALA A 118 21.03 32.32 -29.12
N VAL A 119 21.87 31.87 -28.19
CA VAL A 119 23.25 32.36 -28.06
C VAL A 119 24.07 32.02 -29.29
N ALA A 120 23.97 30.79 -29.81
CA ALA A 120 24.69 30.36 -31.00
C ALA A 120 24.37 31.22 -32.23
N VAL A 121 23.09 31.53 -32.46
CA VAL A 121 22.64 32.44 -33.53
C VAL A 121 23.25 33.83 -33.36
N ILE A 122 23.26 34.37 -32.14
CA ILE A 122 23.85 35.68 -31.86
C ILE A 122 25.36 35.68 -32.09
N THR A 123 26.03 34.60 -31.71
CA THR A 123 27.49 34.50 -31.81
C THR A 123 27.99 34.06 -33.19
N GLY A 124 27.11 33.55 -34.06
CA GLY A 124 27.47 33.02 -35.37
C GLY A 124 28.22 31.68 -35.32
N HIS A 125 27.98 30.88 -34.28
CA HIS A 125 28.63 29.57 -34.07
C HIS A 125 27.60 28.45 -34.03
N LYS A 126 28.05 27.19 -34.06
CA LYS A 126 27.15 26.05 -33.86
C LYS A 126 26.78 25.94 -32.39
N PRO A 127 25.52 25.60 -32.05
CA PRO A 127 25.13 25.40 -30.65
C PRO A 127 25.99 24.36 -29.94
N SER A 128 26.41 23.31 -30.65
CA SER A 128 27.31 22.28 -30.13
C SER A 128 28.66 22.83 -29.67
N GLU A 129 29.14 23.95 -30.24
CA GLU A 129 30.44 24.56 -29.94
C GLU A 129 30.36 25.64 -28.85
N ILE A 130 29.18 25.92 -28.31
CA ILE A 130 28.97 26.94 -27.29
C ILE A 130 28.87 26.30 -25.91
N SER A 131 29.50 26.91 -24.91
CA SER A 131 29.16 26.68 -23.51
C SER A 131 28.82 27.98 -22.80
N ILE A 132 27.94 27.87 -21.81
CA ILE A 132 27.53 28.99 -20.97
C ILE A 132 27.73 28.61 -19.52
N VAL A 133 28.51 29.42 -18.81
CA VAL A 133 28.86 29.19 -17.41
C VAL A 133 28.27 30.32 -16.57
N CYS A 134 27.46 29.96 -15.59
CA CYS A 134 27.10 30.87 -14.51
C CYS A 134 27.84 30.43 -13.24
N ALA A 135 28.63 31.33 -12.67
CA ALA A 135 29.41 31.02 -11.47
C ALA A 135 29.57 32.24 -10.57
N ASP A 136 29.54 32.00 -9.26
CA ASP A 136 29.95 32.99 -8.27
C ASP A 136 31.48 33.08 -8.20
N THR A 137 32.02 34.27 -8.46
CA THR A 137 33.46 34.53 -8.46
C THR A 137 33.83 35.54 -7.38
N ARG A 138 35.14 35.72 -7.13
CA ARG A 138 35.63 36.80 -6.25
C ARG A 138 35.19 38.21 -6.68
N LYS A 139 34.74 38.38 -7.93
CA LYS A 139 34.28 39.66 -8.49
C LYS A 139 32.75 39.74 -8.58
N GLY A 140 32.02 38.82 -7.94
CA GLY A 140 30.58 38.71 -8.04
C GLY A 140 30.11 37.59 -8.96
N ARG A 141 28.80 37.52 -9.18
CA ARG A 141 28.15 36.51 -10.02
C ARG A 141 28.36 36.83 -11.50
N ARG A 142 28.89 35.86 -12.25
CA ARG A 142 29.23 36.03 -13.67
C ARG A 142 28.52 35.02 -14.55
N VAL A 143 28.14 35.46 -15.74
CA VAL A 143 27.65 34.61 -16.82
C VAL A 143 28.59 34.77 -18.01
N MET A 144 29.28 33.70 -18.37
CA MET A 144 30.32 33.67 -19.39
C MET A 144 29.86 32.78 -20.54
N VAL A 145 29.98 33.28 -21.77
CA VAL A 145 29.74 32.52 -23.00
C VAL A 145 31.09 32.19 -23.62
N ASN A 146 31.30 30.91 -23.87
CA ASN A 146 32.56 30.32 -24.27
C ASN A 146 32.41 29.65 -25.63
N LEU A 147 33.45 29.74 -26.44
CA LEU A 147 33.64 28.85 -27.58
C LEU A 147 34.40 27.61 -27.09
N GLY A 148 33.84 26.43 -27.28
CA GLY A 148 34.31 25.16 -26.72
C GLY A 148 33.54 24.73 -25.47
N HIS A 149 34.09 23.76 -24.75
CA HIS A 149 33.41 23.07 -23.63
C HIS A 149 34.11 23.29 -22.28
N ASP A 150 35.17 24.10 -22.25
CA ASP A 150 35.91 24.36 -21.02
C ASP A 150 35.17 25.40 -20.17
N ARG A 151 34.99 25.05 -18.89
CA ARG A 151 34.34 25.91 -17.89
C ARG A 151 35.16 27.17 -17.61
N PHE A 152 36.49 27.08 -17.66
CA PHE A 152 37.39 28.13 -17.18
C PHE A 152 38.41 28.58 -18.23
N GLN A 153 37.97 28.77 -19.47
CA GLN A 153 38.82 29.36 -20.48
C GLN A 153 39.06 30.87 -20.22
N PRO A 154 40.27 31.39 -20.48
CA PRO A 154 40.57 32.81 -20.30
C PRO A 154 39.90 33.71 -21.35
N ASP A 155 39.49 33.13 -22.49
CA ASP A 155 38.94 33.87 -23.62
C ASP A 155 37.44 33.60 -23.80
N HIS A 156 36.62 34.54 -23.32
CA HIS A 156 35.16 34.47 -23.41
C HIS A 156 34.65 35.24 -24.65
N LEU A 157 33.62 34.72 -25.31
CA LEU A 157 32.87 35.45 -26.35
C LEU A 157 32.12 36.62 -25.72
N ALA A 158 31.48 36.35 -24.58
CA ALA A 158 30.80 37.33 -23.75
C ALA A 158 31.01 37.01 -22.27
N ASP A 159 31.13 38.04 -21.44
CA ASP A 159 31.35 37.92 -20.01
C ASP A 159 30.55 39.01 -19.31
N TYR A 160 29.44 38.60 -18.70
CA TYR A 160 28.49 39.46 -18.03
C TYR A 160 28.62 39.31 -16.51
N ASN A 161 28.81 40.42 -15.81
CA ASN A 161 28.78 40.47 -14.35
C ASN A 161 27.38 40.93 -13.91
N VAL A 162 26.65 40.06 -13.23
CA VAL A 162 25.24 40.26 -12.85
C VAL A 162 25.11 41.41 -11.85
N ASP A 163 26.01 41.49 -10.88
CA ASP A 163 25.95 42.45 -9.78
C ASP A 163 26.20 43.88 -10.27
N THR A 164 27.22 44.06 -11.12
CA THR A 164 27.60 45.37 -11.67
C THR A 164 26.88 45.71 -12.98
N LYS A 165 26.16 44.74 -13.56
CA LYS A 165 25.50 44.81 -14.87
C LYS A 165 26.45 45.15 -16.03
N ARG A 166 27.76 44.93 -15.86
CA ARG A 166 28.78 45.19 -16.88
C ARG A 166 28.97 43.97 -17.76
N ILE A 167 29.12 44.19 -19.07
CA ILE A 167 29.43 43.14 -20.04
C ILE A 167 30.71 43.46 -20.81
N SER A 168 31.57 42.46 -20.95
CA SER A 168 32.65 42.42 -21.95
C SER A 168 32.22 41.50 -23.08
N VAL A 169 32.36 41.93 -24.34
CA VAL A 169 32.03 41.13 -25.53
C VAL A 169 33.11 41.30 -26.58
N LYS A 170 33.32 40.28 -27.41
CA LYS A 170 34.20 40.39 -28.58
C LYS A 170 33.71 41.46 -29.55
N ARG A 171 34.64 42.11 -30.27
CA ARG A 171 34.35 43.24 -31.16
C ARG A 171 33.24 42.94 -32.18
N HIS A 172 33.24 41.74 -32.76
CA HIS A 172 32.24 41.33 -33.76
C HIS A 172 30.83 41.11 -33.16
N LEU A 173 30.70 40.95 -31.84
CA LEU A 173 29.43 40.79 -31.12
C LEU A 173 28.87 42.11 -30.56
N MET A 174 29.60 43.22 -30.72
CA MET A 174 29.16 44.54 -30.26
C MET A 174 27.75 44.94 -30.76
N PRO A 175 27.36 44.66 -32.02
CA PRO A 175 25.99 44.95 -32.48
C PRO A 175 24.91 44.21 -31.69
N ALA A 176 25.20 43.02 -31.17
CA ALA A 176 24.28 42.19 -30.40
C ALA A 176 24.41 42.36 -28.88
N LYS A 177 25.23 43.32 -28.42
CA LYS A 177 25.54 43.53 -26.99
C LYS A 177 24.29 43.66 -26.11
N LYS A 178 23.28 44.41 -26.57
CA LYS A 178 22.02 44.61 -25.82
C LYS A 178 21.28 43.28 -25.62
N THR A 179 21.10 42.52 -26.69
CA THR A 179 20.45 41.20 -26.67
C THR A 179 21.21 40.22 -25.77
N LEU A 180 22.54 40.21 -25.84
CA LEU A 180 23.36 39.39 -24.94
C LEU A 180 23.17 39.78 -23.47
N ILE A 181 23.12 41.07 -23.14
CA ILE A 181 22.83 41.50 -21.76
C ILE A 181 21.47 40.96 -21.30
N GLU A 182 20.43 41.06 -22.13
CA GLU A 182 19.08 40.60 -21.77
C GLU A 182 19.03 39.10 -21.50
N ILE A 183 19.67 38.30 -22.36
CA ILE A 183 19.75 36.84 -22.19
C ILE A 183 20.58 36.48 -20.95
N LEU A 184 21.80 37.04 -20.84
CA LEU A 184 22.73 36.71 -19.76
C LEU A 184 22.24 37.22 -18.39
N ALA A 185 21.48 38.30 -18.34
CA ALA A 185 20.83 38.77 -17.11
C ALA A 185 19.75 37.79 -16.63
N LYS A 186 18.91 37.26 -17.53
CA LYS A 186 17.92 36.21 -17.20
C LYS A 186 18.60 34.96 -16.68
N MET A 187 19.70 34.57 -17.32
CA MET A 187 20.54 33.46 -16.90
C MET A 187 21.16 33.68 -15.51
N GLY A 188 21.70 34.87 -15.26
CA GLY A 188 22.32 35.23 -13.99
C GLY A 188 21.35 35.25 -12.81
N ALA A 189 20.06 35.43 -13.06
CA ALA A 189 19.00 35.41 -12.05
C ALA A 189 18.64 33.99 -11.56
N ARG A 190 19.04 32.94 -12.27
CA ARG A 190 18.89 31.55 -11.79
C ARG A 190 19.73 31.31 -10.54
N GLN A 191 19.29 30.44 -9.63
CA GLN A 191 20.05 30.08 -8.43
C GLN A 191 21.14 29.06 -8.73
N GLY A 192 22.27 29.15 -8.02
CA GLY A 192 23.37 28.18 -8.08
C GLY A 192 24.31 28.33 -9.27
N ASP A 193 25.48 27.70 -9.17
CA ASP A 193 26.41 27.59 -10.28
C ASP A 193 25.89 26.57 -11.30
N TYR A 194 26.02 26.87 -12.59
CA TYR A 194 25.69 25.90 -13.64
C TYR A 194 26.57 26.09 -14.88
N HIS A 195 26.69 25.00 -15.64
CA HIS A 195 27.51 24.93 -16.84
C HIS A 195 26.73 24.20 -17.92
N LEU A 196 26.19 24.97 -18.87
CA LEU A 196 25.52 24.44 -20.04
C LEU A 196 26.55 24.22 -21.14
N ARG A 197 26.61 23.01 -21.68
CA ARG A 197 27.50 22.71 -22.80
C ARG A 197 26.70 22.22 -23.99
N GLY A 198 26.96 22.83 -25.14
CA GLY A 198 26.37 22.47 -26.41
C GLY A 198 26.52 20.98 -26.73
N ASP A 199 27.69 20.41 -26.52
CA ASP A 199 28.01 19.00 -26.84
C ASP A 199 27.17 17.97 -26.07
N GLN A 200 26.41 18.37 -25.04
CA GLN A 200 25.53 17.48 -24.27
C GLN A 200 24.16 17.25 -24.92
N PHE A 201 23.85 17.96 -26.00
CA PHE A 201 22.57 17.88 -26.69
C PHE A 201 22.73 17.23 -28.06
N ASP A 202 21.68 16.54 -28.51
CA ASP A 202 21.59 16.06 -29.89
C ASP A 202 21.08 17.20 -30.79
N TRP A 203 21.88 17.59 -31.77
CA TRP A 203 21.63 18.73 -32.67
C TRP A 203 21.27 18.33 -34.10
N ARG A 204 20.90 17.06 -34.31
CA ARG A 204 20.47 16.54 -35.61
C ARG A 204 19.33 17.32 -36.23
#